data_AF-A0A920PWL1-F1
#
_entry.id   AF-A0A920PWL1-F1
#
_cell.length_a   1.000
_cell.length_b   1.000
_cell.length_c   1.000
_cell.angle_alpha   90.00
_cell.angle_beta   90.00
_cell.angle_gamma   90.00
#
_symmetry.space_group_name_H-M   'P 1'
#
loop_
_entity.id
_entity.type
_entity.pdbx_description
1 polymer ?
#
loop_
_entity_poly.entity_id
_entity_poly.type
_entity_poly.pdbx_seq_one_letter_code
_entity_poly.pdbx_strand_id
1 'polypeptide(L)'
;MARLPESWQVPSPFPADILLLRRQMPTKFIFVTGGVVSSLGKGISVASIGRILKSRGLTVSVIKLDPYLNVDPGTMSPYQHGEVL
;
A
#
# COMPACT_ATOMS: atom_id res chain seq x y z
N MET A 1 12.30 42.22 21.07
CA MET A 1 11.60 41.53 19.96
C MET A 1 10.15 42.00 19.97
N ALA A 2 9.81 43.02 19.17
CA ALA A 2 8.48 43.64 19.17
C ALA A 2 7.48 42.75 18.42
N ARG A 3 6.37 42.41 19.07
CA ARG A 3 5.25 41.64 18.49
C ARG A 3 4.47 42.58 17.57
N LEU A 4 4.36 42.24 16.28
CA LEU A 4 3.62 43.07 15.33
C LEU A 4 2.13 43.13 15.70
N PRO A 5 1.47 44.29 15.51
CA PRO A 5 0.04 44.48 15.81
C PRO A 5 -0.85 43.61 14.90
N GLU A 6 -1.94 43.07 15.45
CA GLU A 6 -2.89 42.15 14.78
C GLU A 6 -3.43 42.67 13.45
N SER A 7 -3.51 43.99 13.29
CA SER A 7 -3.98 44.65 12.06
C SER A 7 -3.06 44.47 10.84
N TRP A 8 -1.86 43.92 11.01
CA TRP A 8 -0.90 43.62 9.94
C TRP A 8 -0.70 42.12 9.70
N GLN A 9 -1.54 41.27 10.30
CA GLN A 9 -1.63 39.87 9.90
C GLN A 9 -2.35 39.80 8.55
N VAL A 10 -1.58 39.80 7.47
CA VAL A 10 -2.09 39.50 6.12
C VAL A 10 -2.74 38.11 6.16
N PRO A 11 -4.06 37.98 5.91
CA PRO A 11 -4.68 36.67 5.82
C PRO A 11 -4.00 35.89 4.70
N SER A 12 -3.61 34.65 4.96
CA SER A 12 -3.03 33.79 3.93
C SER A 12 -3.99 33.76 2.73
N PRO A 13 -3.52 34.02 1.50
CA PRO A 13 -4.40 34.05 0.32
C PRO A 13 -5.00 32.68 -0.04
N PHE A 14 -4.66 31.65 0.74
CA PHE A 14 -5.13 30.29 0.59
C PHE A 14 -6.08 29.97 1.75
N PRO A 15 -7.38 29.78 1.50
CA PRO A 15 -8.27 29.18 2.48
C PRO A 15 -7.73 27.78 2.85
N ALA A 16 -7.70 27.46 4.15
CA ALA A 16 -7.32 26.14 4.68
C ALA A 16 -8.11 24.99 4.02
N ASP A 17 -9.27 25.32 3.45
CA ASP A 17 -10.19 24.46 2.71
C ASP A 17 -9.57 23.86 1.43
N ILE A 18 -8.60 24.53 0.80
CA ILE A 18 -7.90 24.02 -0.40
C ILE A 18 -7.03 22.80 -0.06
N LEU A 19 -6.48 22.74 1.16
CA LEU A 19 -5.75 21.56 1.64
C LEU A 19 -6.69 20.42 2.03
N LEU A 20 -7.92 20.74 2.45
CA LEU A 20 -8.97 19.76 2.78
C LEU A 20 -9.67 19.16 1.55
N LEU A 21 -9.60 19.83 0.40
CA LEU A 21 -10.10 19.33 -0.89
C LEU A 21 -9.23 18.23 -1.50
N ARG A 22 -8.25 17.69 -0.76
CA ARG A 22 -7.73 16.34 -0.99
C ARG A 22 -8.88 15.35 -0.76
N ARG A 23 -9.63 15.09 -1.83
CA ARG A 23 -10.62 14.02 -1.95
C ARG A 23 -10.01 12.76 -1.32
N GLN A 24 -10.46 12.37 -0.12
CA GLN A 24 -10.05 11.11 0.47
C GLN A 24 -10.62 10.00 -0.41
N MET A 25 -9.80 9.51 -1.34
CA MET A 25 -10.21 8.41 -2.19
C MET A 25 -10.21 7.15 -1.32
N PRO A 26 -11.32 6.40 -1.27
CA PRO A 26 -11.34 5.15 -0.52
C PRO A 26 -10.28 4.19 -1.08
N THR A 27 -9.63 3.46 -0.18
CA THR A 27 -8.66 2.42 -0.56
C THR A 27 -9.34 1.37 -1.42
N LYS A 28 -8.77 1.09 -2.59
CA LYS A 28 -9.26 0.07 -3.51
C LYS A 28 -8.55 -1.26 -3.22
N PHE A 29 -9.33 -2.35 -3.19
CA PHE A 29 -8.82 -3.70 -2.98
C PHE A 29 -8.91 -4.50 -4.29
N ILE A 30 -7.85 -5.23 -4.61
CA ILE A 30 -7.78 -6.14 -5.76
C ILE A 30 -7.53 -7.53 -5.21
N PHE A 31 -8.48 -8.45 -5.41
CA PHE A 31 -8.33 -9.85 -5.02
C PHE A 31 -7.81 -10.65 -6.20
N VAL A 32 -6.72 -11.40 -5.98
CA VAL A 32 -6.11 -12.25 -7.00
C VAL A 32 -6.24 -13.70 -6.59
N THR A 33 -7.01 -14.46 -7.35
CA THR A 33 -7.22 -15.90 -7.15
C THR A 33 -6.49 -16.70 -8.23
N GLY A 34 -6.35 -18.01 -8.01
CA GLY A 34 -5.75 -18.92 -8.99
C GLY A 34 -6.63 -20.13 -9.22
N GLY A 35 -6.96 -20.41 -10.48
CA GLY A 35 -7.66 -21.63 -10.88
C GLY A 35 -6.73 -22.65 -11.54
N VAL A 36 -7.25 -23.87 -11.70
CA VAL A 36 -6.66 -25.01 -12.43
C VAL A 36 -5.44 -25.64 -11.75
N VAL A 37 -4.29 -24.94 -11.66
CA VAL A 37 -3.05 -25.52 -11.10
C VAL A 37 -2.33 -24.49 -10.21
N SER A 38 -1.71 -24.96 -9.14
CA SER A 38 -0.74 -24.19 -8.34
C SER A 38 0.57 -23.97 -9.15
N SER A 39 1.38 -22.99 -8.74
CA SER A 39 2.68 -22.63 -9.39
C SER A 39 2.65 -21.86 -10.73
N LEU A 40 1.51 -21.33 -11.17
CA LEU A 40 1.40 -20.46 -12.36
C LEU A 40 2.06 -19.05 -12.23
N GLY A 41 2.85 -18.82 -11.19
CA GLY A 41 3.53 -17.52 -11.00
C GLY A 41 2.62 -16.40 -10.49
N LYS A 42 1.53 -16.70 -9.77
CA LYS A 42 0.61 -15.69 -9.20
C LYS A 42 1.33 -14.59 -8.41
N GLY A 43 2.32 -14.96 -7.59
CA GLY A 43 3.11 -14.00 -6.83
C GLY A 43 3.88 -13.03 -7.72
N ILE A 44 4.50 -13.54 -8.80
CA ILE A 44 5.24 -12.72 -9.78
C ILE A 44 4.29 -11.77 -10.51
N SER A 45 3.15 -12.27 -10.98
CA SER A 45 2.14 -11.45 -11.67
C SER A 45 1.62 -10.32 -10.77
N VAL A 46 1.33 -10.62 -9.49
CA VAL A 46 0.90 -9.60 -8.51
C VAL A 46 2.00 -8.57 -8.27
N ALA A 47 3.25 -9.00 -8.14
CA ALA A 47 4.39 -8.10 -7.97
C ALA A 47 4.58 -7.16 -9.17
N SER A 48 4.45 -7.68 -10.40
CA SER A 48 4.52 -6.88 -11.63
C SER A 48 3.40 -5.85 -11.72
N ILE A 49 2.15 -6.22 -11.39
CA ILE A 49 1.03 -5.28 -11.33
C ILE A 49 1.27 -4.20 -10.27
N GLY A 50 1.72 -4.60 -9.07
CA GLY A 50 2.06 -3.66 -8.00
C GLY A 50 3.16 -2.66 -8.42
N ARG A 51 4.15 -3.11 -9.20
CA ARG A 51 5.21 -2.25 -9.74
C ARG A 51 4.66 -1.20 -10.71
N ILE A 52 3.76 -1.59 -11.61
CA ILE A 52 3.11 -0.68 -12.57
C ILE A 52 2.22 0.36 -11.84
N LEU A 53 1.51 -0.06 -10.80
CA LEU A 53 0.68 0.85 -10.02
C LEU A 53 1.55 1.85 -9.23
N LYS A 54 2.64 1.39 -8.62
CA LYS A 54 3.63 2.27 -7.97
C LYS A 54 4.26 3.25 -8.97
N SER A 55 4.59 2.81 -10.19
CA SER A 55 5.14 3.71 -11.21
C SER A 55 4.15 4.77 -11.70
N ARG A 56 2.85 4.58 -11.47
CA ARG A 56 1.80 5.59 -11.70
C ARG A 56 1.56 6.52 -10.50
N GLY A 57 2.42 6.48 -9.48
CA GLY A 57 2.33 7.33 -8.29
C GLY A 57 1.26 6.88 -7.29
N LEU A 58 0.75 5.65 -7.39
CA LEU A 58 -0.20 5.10 -6.42
C LEU A 58 0.53 4.41 -5.27
N THR A 59 0.03 4.62 -4.05
CA THR A 59 0.45 3.86 -2.88
C THR A 59 -0.19 2.47 -2.93
N VAL A 60 0.62 1.42 -3.01
CA VAL A 60 0.15 0.03 -3.10
C VAL A 60 0.84 -0.85 -2.08
N SER A 61 0.05 -1.67 -1.39
CA SER A 61 0.49 -2.75 -0.50
C SER A 61 -0.03 -4.09 -1.03
N VAL A 62 0.71 -5.17 -0.76
CA VAL A 62 0.36 -6.54 -1.18
C VAL A 62 0.28 -7.41 0.07
N ILE A 63 -0.77 -8.21 0.18
CA ILE A 63 -0.97 -9.18 1.25
C ILE A 63 -1.06 -10.55 0.60
N LYS A 64 -0.24 -11.50 1.08
CA LYS A 64 -0.30 -12.90 0.70
C LYS A 64 -1.12 -13.65 1.74
N LEU A 65 -2.11 -14.41 1.28
CA LEU A 65 -2.94 -15.26 2.13
C LEU A 65 -2.53 -16.70 1.87
N ASP A 66 -1.73 -17.26 2.77
CA ASP A 66 -1.30 -18.65 2.69
C ASP A 66 -2.33 -19.54 3.41
N PRO A 67 -2.89 -20.57 2.75
CA PRO A 67 -3.94 -21.41 3.32
C PRO A 67 -3.41 -22.45 4.34
N TYR A 68 -2.16 -22.30 4.78
CA TYR A 68 -1.54 -23.22 5.73
C TYR A 68 -2.10 -22.99 7.14
N LEU A 69 -2.20 -24.07 7.91
CA LEU A 69 -2.60 -24.00 9.33
C LEU A 69 -1.47 -23.44 10.21
N ASN A 70 -0.23 -23.54 9.73
CA ASN A 70 0.96 -23.07 10.42
C ASN A 70 0.82 -21.57 10.73
N VAL A 71 0.97 -21.22 12.00
CA VAL A 71 0.92 -19.82 12.46
C VAL A 71 2.09 -19.02 11.88
N ASP A 72 3.25 -19.68 11.72
CA ASP A 72 4.46 -19.09 11.20
C ASP A 72 5.23 -20.12 10.33
N PRO A 73 5.81 -19.70 9.18
CA PRO A 73 6.56 -20.59 8.31
C PRO A 73 7.86 -21.13 8.91
N GLY A 74 8.36 -20.59 10.03
CA GLY A 74 9.57 -21.07 10.72
C GLY A 74 9.47 -22.50 11.26
N THR A 75 8.26 -23.07 11.31
CA THR A 75 8.02 -24.48 11.64
C THR A 75 8.12 -25.43 10.43
N MET A 76 8.25 -24.89 9.22
CA MET A 76 8.29 -25.64 7.97
C MET A 76 9.75 -25.92 7.57
N SER A 77 10.00 -27.08 6.94
CA SER A 77 11.34 -27.41 6.44
C SER A 77 11.72 -26.49 5.26
N PRO A 78 12.87 -25.77 5.32
CA PRO A 78 13.26 -24.81 4.30
C PRO A 78 13.56 -25.45 2.94
N TYR A 79 13.95 -26.73 2.92
CA TYR A 79 14.21 -27.46 1.68
C TYR A 79 12.95 -27.78 0.88
N GLN A 80 11.80 -27.83 1.54
CA GLN A 80 10.52 -28.23 0.93
C GLN A 80 9.59 -27.05 0.67
N HIS A 81 9.62 -26.04 1.53
CA HIS A 81 8.71 -24.89 1.46
C HIS A 81 9.41 -23.58 1.07
N GLY A 82 10.72 -23.62 0.84
CA GLY A 82 11.53 -22.45 0.50
C GLY A 82 12.09 -21.76 1.74
N GLU A 83 12.84 -20.70 1.49
CA GLU A 83 13.45 -19.89 2.54
C GLU A 83 12.40 -19.13 3.37
N VAL A 84 12.65 -19.07 4.68
CA VAL A 84 11.94 -18.20 5.61
C VAL A 84 12.88 -17.04 5.92
N LEU A 85 12.54 -15.85 5.43
CA LEU A 85 13.31 -14.61 5.63
C LEU A 85 12.58 -13.68 6.59
#